data_AF-A0A1B1BQR4-F1
#
_entry.id   AF-A0A1B1BQR4-F1
#
_cell.length_a   1.000
_cell.length_b   1.000
_cell.length_c   1.000
_cell.angle_alpha   90.00
_cell.angle_beta   90.00
_cell.angle_gamma   90.00
#
_symmetry.space_group_name_H-M   'P 1'
#
loop_
_entity.id
_entity.type
_entity.pdbx_description
1 polymer ?
#
loop_
_entity_poly.entity_id
_entity_poly.type
_entity_poly.pdbx_seq_one_letter_code
_entity_poly.pdbx_strand_id
1 'polypeptide(L)'
;MLQYEKDETALIRRIIKLHSEIYEGVGLYQFVWYSLLAGLKTRPFDKLVMDGATNIAKTLLESELAPWFEGSDAYLRNAGQHGGAFSIMDGEVVFKLKAPRETMRVEEVIDAVFTFLESLAATSWALSNALSNAGIEVPTPDADAAYIGMSRFKSAVLWLSDKDEGLVRADEREGAWEFEIGGIGGVSEIALALALADLASPDDIYLQRQGATDPWLEMPLATYITHLDTLSVNSSPSEQLIGLLKLRASCRLGSKPLVGSDDFRYAIGVLGLFILNSDVSMIRPIRQVEALAREAGDLDAVKLIHKILLQSRAKDRHASQKLQNQLNEYVRELGMNLPESPRVKIRR
;
A
#
# COMPACT_ATOMS: atom_id res chain seq x y z
N MET A 1 21.24 -14.82 14.56
CA MET A 1 22.34 -15.33 15.41
C MET A 1 21.91 -15.67 16.86
N LEU A 2 20.69 -15.32 17.30
CA LEU A 2 20.15 -15.66 18.64
C LEU A 2 19.73 -17.14 18.83
N GLN A 3 19.31 -17.82 17.75
CA GLN A 3 18.85 -19.22 17.80
C GLN A 3 19.91 -20.25 18.22
N TYR A 4 21.18 -19.86 18.37
CA TYR A 4 22.30 -20.78 18.67
C TYR A 4 23.05 -20.45 19.97
N GLU A 5 22.70 -19.37 20.68
CA GLU A 5 23.32 -19.00 21.95
C GLU A 5 22.70 -19.83 23.09
N LYS A 6 23.50 -20.69 23.73
CA LYS A 6 23.04 -21.60 24.81
C LYS A 6 23.45 -21.14 26.21
N ASP A 7 24.27 -20.09 26.32
CA ASP A 7 24.66 -19.53 27.61
C ASP A 7 23.54 -18.60 28.13
N GLU A 8 22.80 -19.10 29.12
CA GLU A 8 21.72 -18.36 29.79
C GLU A 8 22.21 -17.02 30.36
N THR A 9 23.43 -16.97 30.90
CA THR A 9 24.00 -15.73 31.46
C THR A 9 24.21 -14.69 30.36
N ALA A 10 24.71 -15.13 29.20
CA ALA A 10 24.89 -14.26 28.04
C ALA A 10 23.54 -13.77 27.48
N LEU A 11 22.52 -14.65 27.45
CA LEU A 11 21.17 -14.30 27.00
C LEU A 11 20.53 -13.24 27.91
N ILE A 12 20.51 -13.44 29.23
CA ILE A 12 19.94 -12.45 30.17
C ILE A 12 20.68 -11.12 30.10
N ARG A 13 22.01 -11.14 29.97
CA ARG A 13 22.79 -9.91 29.78
C ARG A 13 22.39 -9.17 28.51
N ARG A 14 22.12 -9.88 27.41
CA ARG A 14 21.63 -9.26 26.16
C ARG A 14 20.22 -8.70 26.32
N ILE A 15 19.33 -9.38 27.04
CA ILE A 15 17.96 -8.90 27.32
C ILE A 15 18.00 -7.58 28.10
N ILE A 16 18.76 -7.52 29.20
CA ILE A 16 18.90 -6.29 30.01
C ILE A 16 19.51 -5.16 29.17
N LYS A 17 20.50 -5.47 28.32
CA LYS A 17 21.10 -4.49 27.42
C LYS A 17 20.10 -3.97 26.38
N LEU A 18 19.31 -4.87 25.78
CA LEU A 18 18.26 -4.53 24.82
C LEU A 18 17.21 -3.60 25.46
N HIS A 19 16.78 -3.89 26.69
CA HIS A 19 15.89 -2.99 27.45
C HIS A 19 16.47 -1.58 27.53
N SER A 20 17.74 -1.44 27.93
CA SER A 20 18.40 -0.13 28.04
C SER A 20 18.52 0.59 26.69
N GLU A 21 18.83 -0.13 25.61
CA GLU A 21 18.90 0.42 24.25
C GLU A 21 17.52 0.92 23.78
N ILE A 22 16.46 0.15 24.02
CA ILE A 22 15.09 0.54 23.67
C ILE A 22 14.61 1.70 24.54
N TYR A 23 14.93 1.69 25.83
CA TYR A 23 14.56 2.73 26.77
C TYR A 23 15.12 4.10 26.36
N GLU A 24 16.41 4.17 26.05
CA GLU A 24 17.07 5.42 25.64
C GLU A 24 16.80 5.78 24.17
N GLY A 25 16.58 4.79 23.30
CA GLY A 25 16.26 4.99 21.89
C GLY A 25 14.80 5.35 21.68
N VAL A 26 13.90 4.37 21.78
CA VAL A 26 12.47 4.53 21.46
C VAL A 26 11.72 5.16 22.63
N GLY A 27 11.97 4.71 23.86
CA GLY A 27 11.29 5.17 25.06
C GLY A 27 11.42 6.67 25.29
N LEU A 28 12.63 7.23 25.07
CA LEU A 28 12.90 8.68 25.19
C LEU A 28 11.86 9.53 24.46
N TYR A 29 11.65 9.27 23.17
CA TYR A 29 10.77 10.10 22.35
C TYR A 29 9.31 10.00 22.81
N GLN A 30 8.87 8.83 23.26
CA GLN A 30 7.55 8.68 23.85
C GLN A 30 7.42 9.47 25.16
N PHE A 31 8.39 9.35 26.07
CA PHE A 31 8.34 10.07 27.35
C PHE A 31 8.29 11.59 27.12
N VAL A 32 9.01 12.10 26.12
CA VAL A 32 8.97 13.52 25.74
C VAL A 32 7.58 13.90 25.21
N TRP A 33 7.02 13.14 24.28
CA TRP A 33 5.70 13.42 23.71
C TRP A 33 4.60 13.42 24.77
N TYR A 34 4.55 12.39 25.61
CA TYR A 34 3.55 12.32 26.69
C TYR A 34 3.75 13.42 27.73
N SER A 35 5.00 13.79 28.06
CA SER A 35 5.27 14.92 28.95
C SER A 35 4.82 16.26 28.37
N LEU A 36 4.92 16.45 27.06
CA LEU A 36 4.44 17.65 26.37
C LEU A 36 2.92 17.69 26.30
N LEU A 37 2.29 16.57 25.91
CA LEU A 37 0.83 16.47 25.78
C LEU A 37 0.11 16.62 27.12
N ALA A 38 0.70 16.11 28.20
CA ALA A 38 0.18 16.26 29.56
C ALA A 38 0.53 17.63 30.20
N GLY A 39 1.27 18.50 29.51
CA GLY A 39 1.67 19.81 30.04
C GLY A 39 2.71 19.74 31.18
N LEU A 40 3.33 18.59 31.42
CA LEU A 40 4.36 18.39 32.46
C LEU A 40 5.67 19.09 32.12
N LYS A 41 5.94 19.27 30.82
CA LYS A 41 7.08 20.03 30.28
C LYS A 41 6.58 20.98 29.19
N THR A 42 7.24 22.13 29.07
CA THR A 42 6.89 23.17 28.07
C THR A 42 8.06 23.55 27.16
N ARG A 43 9.25 22.98 27.39
CA ARG A 43 10.42 23.22 26.53
C ARG A 43 10.20 22.56 25.16
N PRO A 44 10.79 23.10 24.08
CA PRO A 44 10.75 22.47 22.76
C PRO A 44 11.23 21.02 22.77
N PHE A 45 10.62 20.17 21.94
CA PHE A 45 10.89 18.73 21.83
C PHE A 45 12.39 18.42 21.76
N ASP A 46 13.11 19.03 20.82
CA ASP A 46 14.54 18.77 20.60
C ASP A 46 15.40 19.06 21.85
N LYS A 47 15.00 20.07 22.64
CA LYS A 47 15.70 20.41 23.89
C LYS A 47 15.43 19.39 25.00
N LEU A 48 14.25 18.78 25.00
CA LEU A 48 13.90 17.74 25.96
C LEU A 48 14.58 16.41 25.62
N VAL A 49 14.70 16.07 24.34
CA VAL A 49 15.44 14.89 23.87
C VAL A 49 16.89 14.95 24.34
N MET A 50 17.52 16.13 24.32
CA MET A 50 18.90 16.31 24.80
C MET A 50 19.08 16.06 26.31
N ASP A 51 18.03 16.09 27.12
CA ASP A 51 18.12 15.86 28.56
C ASP A 51 18.26 14.36 28.93
N GLY A 52 18.03 13.45 27.96
CA GLY A 52 18.12 12.00 28.13
C GLY A 52 16.88 11.34 28.77
N ALA A 53 16.67 10.05 28.51
CA ALA A 53 15.41 9.38 28.82
C ALA A 53 15.13 9.30 30.33
N THR A 54 16.19 9.10 31.12
CA THR A 54 16.11 9.05 32.58
C THR A 54 15.50 10.31 33.20
N ASN A 55 15.92 11.50 32.75
CA ASN A 55 15.47 12.76 33.34
C ASN A 55 14.03 13.09 32.94
N ILE A 56 13.66 12.79 31.70
CA ILE A 56 12.31 13.01 31.20
C ILE A 56 11.33 12.03 31.86
N ALA A 57 11.68 10.74 31.89
CA ALA A 57 10.84 9.71 32.47
C ALA A 57 10.58 9.93 33.96
N LYS A 58 11.55 10.46 34.74
CA LYS A 58 11.34 10.73 36.16
C LYS A 58 10.12 11.62 36.41
N THR A 59 9.98 12.71 35.66
CA THR A 59 8.83 13.63 35.82
C THR A 59 7.51 12.97 35.42
N LEU A 60 7.55 12.09 34.42
CA LEU A 60 6.37 11.40 33.93
C LEU A 60 5.93 10.24 34.85
N LEU A 61 6.88 9.51 35.43
CA LEU A 61 6.65 8.44 36.41
C LEU A 61 6.25 8.97 37.80
N GLU A 62 6.46 10.26 38.07
CA GLU A 62 5.94 10.96 39.25
C GLU A 62 4.55 11.59 38.99
N SER A 63 3.96 11.39 37.80
CA SER A 63 2.68 11.97 37.39
C SER A 63 1.54 10.95 37.38
N GLU A 64 0.32 11.40 37.09
CA GLU A 64 -0.87 10.54 36.92
C GLU A 64 -0.72 9.55 35.74
N LEU A 65 0.21 9.79 34.83
CA LEU A 65 0.50 8.91 33.70
C LEU A 65 1.45 7.76 34.04
N ALA A 66 1.99 7.70 35.26
CA ALA A 66 2.90 6.63 35.67
C ALA A 66 2.39 5.21 35.39
N PRO A 67 1.08 4.87 35.59
CA PRO A 67 0.56 3.54 35.27
C PRO A 67 0.59 3.17 33.78
N TRP A 68 0.88 4.11 32.88
CA TRP A 68 0.96 3.83 31.44
C TRP A 68 2.36 3.38 31.00
N PHE A 69 3.34 3.45 31.90
CA PHE A 69 4.75 3.19 31.60
C PHE A 69 5.36 2.18 32.61
N GLU A 70 4.65 1.08 32.84
CA GLU A 70 5.12 -0.01 33.70
C GLU A 70 6.43 -0.62 33.16
N GLY A 71 7.26 -1.20 34.03
CA GLY A 71 8.59 -1.74 33.66
C GLY A 71 9.67 -0.69 33.35
N SER A 72 9.40 0.60 33.59
CA SER A 72 10.35 1.72 33.44
C SER A 72 11.26 1.94 34.66
N ASP A 73 11.48 0.89 35.45
CA ASP A 73 12.13 1.01 36.75
C ASP A 73 13.59 1.48 36.65
N ALA A 74 14.01 2.25 37.65
CA ALA A 74 15.35 2.84 37.68
C ALA A 74 16.48 1.80 37.74
N TYR A 75 16.23 0.61 38.29
CA TYR A 75 17.26 -0.42 38.41
C TYR A 75 17.59 -1.08 37.06
N LEU A 76 16.59 -1.40 36.23
CA LEU A 76 16.80 -1.99 34.89
C LEU A 76 17.43 -0.99 33.92
N ARG A 77 16.95 0.25 33.93
CA ARG A 77 17.46 1.33 33.06
C ARG A 77 18.96 1.56 33.22
N ASN A 78 19.44 1.56 34.47
CA ASN A 78 20.84 1.83 34.77
C ASN A 78 21.74 0.59 34.64
N ALA A 79 21.15 -0.61 34.58
CA ALA A 79 21.89 -1.88 34.56
C ALA A 79 22.58 -2.16 33.21
N GLY A 80 21.96 -1.81 32.09
CA GLY A 80 22.55 -2.04 30.76
C GLY A 80 23.59 -1.01 30.34
N GLN A 81 23.67 0.14 31.03
CA GLN A 81 24.56 1.25 30.67
C GLN A 81 26.00 1.12 31.20
N HIS A 82 26.23 0.27 32.21
CA HIS A 82 27.56 0.08 32.82
C HIS A 82 27.91 -1.40 32.94
N GLY A 83 29.09 -1.80 32.43
CA GLY A 83 29.52 -3.21 32.38
C GLY A 83 29.66 -3.94 33.73
N GLY A 84 29.55 -3.24 34.86
CA GLY A 84 29.55 -3.81 36.22
C GLY A 84 28.29 -3.54 37.04
N ALA A 85 27.21 -3.02 36.43
CA ALA A 85 26.01 -2.62 37.15
C ALA A 85 25.12 -3.79 37.61
N PHE A 86 25.38 -5.02 37.15
CA PHE A 86 24.73 -6.21 37.68
C PHE A 86 25.64 -7.45 37.60
N SER A 87 25.31 -8.46 38.40
CA SER A 87 25.88 -9.81 38.30
C SER A 87 24.79 -10.85 38.35
N ILE A 88 24.96 -11.94 37.60
CA ILE A 88 24.02 -13.06 37.56
C ILE A 88 24.65 -14.19 38.37
N MET A 89 23.98 -14.67 39.42
CA MET A 89 24.42 -15.77 40.28
C MET A 89 23.20 -16.59 40.68
N ASP A 90 23.30 -17.92 40.56
CA ASP A 90 22.29 -18.88 41.05
C ASP A 90 20.84 -18.61 40.61
N GLY A 91 20.63 -18.15 39.36
CA GLY A 91 19.30 -17.84 38.82
C GLY A 91 18.74 -16.47 39.24
N GLU A 92 19.56 -15.65 39.89
CA GLU A 92 19.21 -14.30 40.33
C GLU A 92 20.11 -13.25 39.67
N VAL A 93 19.54 -12.06 39.47
CA VAL A 93 20.22 -10.86 38.99
C VAL A 93 20.37 -9.90 40.16
N VAL A 94 21.62 -9.64 40.55
CA VAL A 94 21.97 -8.70 41.62
C VAL A 94 22.38 -7.37 41.01
N PHE A 95 21.55 -6.34 41.17
CA PHE A 95 21.83 -4.99 40.70
C PHE A 95 22.76 -4.24 41.68
N LYS A 96 23.89 -3.75 41.17
CA LYS A 96 24.97 -3.08 41.92
C LYS A 96 24.90 -1.56 41.75
N LEU A 97 23.70 -1.00 41.85
CA LEU A 97 23.48 0.44 41.75
C LEU A 97 23.62 1.11 43.13
N LYS A 98 23.76 2.44 43.13
CA LYS A 98 23.87 3.27 44.36
C LYS A 98 22.50 3.33 45.06
N ALA A 99 22.12 2.21 45.68
CA ALA A 99 20.91 1.95 46.46
C ALA A 99 19.55 2.14 45.70
N PRO A 100 18.61 1.20 45.86
CA PRO A 100 18.72 -0.06 46.59
C PRO A 100 19.55 -1.08 45.82
N ARG A 101 20.20 -2.01 46.54
CA ARG A 101 20.70 -3.25 45.93
C ARG A 101 19.50 -4.17 45.82
N GLU A 102 18.97 -4.30 44.62
CA GLU A 102 17.85 -5.19 44.35
C GLU A 102 18.38 -6.51 43.81
N THR A 103 17.83 -7.59 44.33
CA THR A 103 18.07 -8.95 43.83
C THR A 103 16.73 -9.44 43.32
N MET A 104 16.70 -9.85 42.06
CA MET A 104 15.51 -10.35 41.39
C MET A 104 15.80 -11.68 40.76
N ARG A 105 14.78 -12.54 40.67
CA ARG A 105 14.89 -13.76 39.89
C ARG A 105 15.00 -13.41 38.41
N VAL A 106 15.69 -14.24 37.65
CA VAL A 106 15.80 -14.07 36.19
C VAL A 106 14.42 -13.95 35.51
N GLU A 107 13.44 -14.74 35.95
CA GLU A 107 12.07 -14.70 35.44
C GLU A 107 11.39 -13.34 35.66
N GLU A 108 11.58 -12.73 36.84
CA GLU A 108 11.04 -11.41 37.17
C GLU A 108 11.70 -10.30 36.34
N VAL A 109 13.00 -10.45 36.04
CA VAL A 109 13.70 -9.52 35.14
C VAL A 109 13.17 -9.62 33.72
N ILE A 110 12.92 -10.84 33.23
CA ILE A 110 12.34 -11.06 31.90
C ILE A 110 10.94 -10.44 31.85
N ASP A 111 10.10 -10.73 32.85
CA ASP A 111 8.74 -10.20 32.96
C ASP A 111 8.73 -8.67 32.97
N ALA A 112 9.57 -8.03 33.79
CA ALA A 112 9.68 -6.58 33.84
C ALA A 112 10.11 -5.96 32.48
N VAL A 113 11.00 -6.62 31.75
CA VAL A 113 11.41 -6.18 30.41
C VAL A 113 10.26 -6.33 29.40
N PHE A 114 9.51 -7.43 29.43
CA PHE A 114 8.35 -7.59 28.56
C PHE A 114 7.22 -6.61 28.90
N THR A 115 6.92 -6.41 30.18
CA THR A 115 5.97 -5.39 30.66
C THR A 115 6.33 -4.00 30.17
N PHE A 116 7.63 -3.65 30.13
CA PHE A 116 8.10 -2.40 29.55
C PHE A 116 7.82 -2.31 28.04
N LEU A 117 8.13 -3.36 27.28
CA LEU A 117 7.90 -3.40 25.84
C LEU A 117 6.39 -3.32 25.51
N GLU A 118 5.56 -4.02 26.28
CA GLU A 118 4.10 -3.97 26.15
C GLU A 118 3.56 -2.58 26.45
N SER A 119 4.05 -1.94 27.53
CA SER A 119 3.68 -0.56 27.88
C SER A 119 4.10 0.43 26.78
N LEU A 120 5.32 0.31 26.24
CA LEU A 120 5.78 1.14 25.12
C LEU A 120 4.95 0.91 23.85
N ALA A 121 4.54 -0.33 23.57
CA ALA A 121 3.73 -0.65 22.39
C ALA A 121 2.30 -0.09 22.54
N ALA A 122 1.68 -0.29 23.69
CA ALA A 122 0.34 0.20 24.00
C ALA A 122 0.28 1.74 23.93
N THR A 123 1.25 2.42 24.53
CA THR A 123 1.35 3.88 24.49
C THR A 123 1.71 4.40 23.09
N SER A 124 2.59 3.73 22.32
CA SER A 124 2.81 4.06 20.89
C SER A 124 1.51 4.04 20.12
N TRP A 125 0.73 2.96 20.28
CA TRP A 125 -0.51 2.76 19.56
C TRP A 125 -1.57 3.78 19.97
N ALA A 126 -1.71 4.06 21.27
CA ALA A 126 -2.62 5.08 21.78
C ALA A 126 -2.25 6.49 21.25
N LEU A 127 -0.96 6.84 21.26
CA LEU A 127 -0.46 8.10 20.72
C LEU A 127 -0.71 8.21 19.22
N SER A 128 -0.41 7.16 18.46
CA SER A 128 -0.65 7.10 17.01
C SER A 128 -2.13 7.29 16.70
N ASN A 129 -3.02 6.54 17.36
CA ASN A 129 -4.47 6.67 17.18
C ASN A 129 -4.98 8.08 17.53
N ALA A 130 -4.47 8.69 18.60
CA ALA A 130 -4.86 10.04 19.00
C ALA A 130 -4.43 11.09 17.96
N LEU A 131 -3.22 10.97 17.41
CA LEU A 131 -2.71 11.84 16.35
C LEU A 131 -3.53 11.66 15.06
N SER A 132 -3.82 10.42 14.65
CA SER A 132 -4.67 10.14 13.49
C SER A 132 -6.08 10.70 13.66
N ASN A 133 -6.71 10.55 14.82
CA ASN A 133 -8.02 11.14 15.11
C ASN A 133 -8.01 12.68 15.09
N ALA A 134 -6.88 13.30 15.42
CA ALA A 134 -6.68 14.74 15.31
C ALA A 134 -6.37 15.22 13.88
N GLY A 135 -6.31 14.30 12.90
CA GLY A 135 -5.93 14.62 11.52
C GLY A 135 -4.44 14.95 11.36
N ILE A 136 -3.60 14.54 12.33
CA ILE A 136 -2.16 14.72 12.28
C ILE A 136 -1.56 13.43 11.71
N GLU A 137 -1.16 13.49 10.45
CA GLU A 137 -0.41 12.41 9.82
C GLU A 137 1.02 12.40 10.37
N VAL A 138 1.42 11.27 10.98
CA VAL A 138 2.81 11.03 11.35
C VAL A 138 3.42 10.22 10.21
N PRO A 139 4.23 10.84 9.33
CA PRO A 139 4.90 10.08 8.29
C PRO A 139 5.86 9.09 8.97
N THR A 140 5.74 7.81 8.62
CA THR A 140 6.78 6.83 8.95
C THR A 140 7.81 6.86 7.83
N PRO A 141 9.06 7.29 8.09
CA PRO A 141 10.10 7.22 7.07
C PRO A 141 10.29 5.78 6.58
N ASP A 142 10.52 5.60 5.28
CA ASP A 142 10.65 4.25 4.69
C ASP A 142 11.77 3.42 5.33
N ALA A 143 12.84 4.08 5.80
CA ALA A 143 13.93 3.43 6.51
C ALA A 143 13.48 2.83 7.86
N ASP A 144 12.61 3.53 8.59
CA ASP A 144 12.08 3.08 9.88
C ASP A 144 11.03 1.98 9.67
N ALA A 145 10.18 2.12 8.65
CA ALA A 145 9.22 1.12 8.22
C ALA A 145 9.91 -0.21 7.81
N ALA A 146 11.01 -0.11 7.06
CA ALA A 146 11.84 -1.26 6.71
C ALA A 146 12.52 -1.89 7.94
N TYR A 147 12.99 -1.08 8.89
CA TYR A 147 13.62 -1.55 10.13
C TYR A 147 12.66 -2.37 11.01
N ILE A 148 11.38 -1.97 11.10
CA ILE A 148 10.35 -2.71 11.84
C ILE A 148 9.68 -3.83 11.02
N GLY A 149 10.16 -4.09 9.80
CA GLY A 149 9.61 -5.12 8.92
C GLY A 149 8.23 -4.81 8.35
N MET A 150 7.78 -3.55 8.41
CA MET A 150 6.54 -3.05 7.83
C MET A 150 6.83 -2.23 6.57
N SER A 151 7.48 -2.85 5.58
CA SER A 151 7.63 -2.22 4.27
C SER A 151 6.25 -1.98 3.63
N ARG A 152 6.18 -1.07 2.66
CA ARG A 152 4.93 -0.79 1.93
C ARG A 152 4.37 -2.04 1.25
N PHE A 153 5.26 -2.88 0.70
CA PHE A 153 4.91 -4.20 0.21
C PHE A 153 4.24 -5.05 1.29
N LYS A 154 4.83 -5.10 2.49
CA LYS A 154 4.26 -5.87 3.61
C LYS A 154 2.88 -5.34 4.04
N SER A 155 2.70 -4.03 4.07
CA SER A 155 1.40 -3.41 4.37
C SER A 155 0.34 -3.77 3.32
N ALA A 156 0.70 -3.73 2.03
CA ALA A 156 -0.20 -4.16 0.95
C ALA A 156 -0.57 -5.65 1.07
N VAL A 157 0.40 -6.51 1.37
CA VAL A 157 0.17 -7.95 1.61
C VAL A 157 -0.77 -8.18 2.80
N LEU A 158 -0.58 -7.45 3.91
CA LEU A 158 -1.44 -7.54 5.08
C LEU A 158 -2.88 -7.10 4.76
N TRP A 159 -3.04 -6.00 4.05
CA TRP A 159 -4.35 -5.51 3.63
C TRP A 159 -5.06 -6.52 2.71
N LEU A 160 -4.35 -7.08 1.73
CA LEU A 160 -4.90 -8.10 0.84
C LEU A 160 -5.29 -9.38 1.55
N SER A 161 -4.53 -9.76 2.58
CA SER A 161 -4.84 -10.90 3.42
C SER A 161 -6.08 -10.65 4.29
N ASP A 162 -6.23 -9.44 4.85
CA ASP A 162 -7.39 -9.04 5.65
C ASP A 162 -8.69 -9.02 4.83
N LYS A 163 -8.62 -8.62 3.56
CA LYS A 163 -9.78 -8.57 2.65
C LYS A 163 -10.23 -9.92 2.10
N ASP A 164 -9.54 -11.01 2.45
CA ASP A 164 -9.82 -12.36 1.94
C ASP A 164 -9.85 -12.43 0.40
N GLU A 165 -8.98 -11.66 -0.26
CA GLU A 165 -8.88 -11.61 -1.72
C GLU A 165 -8.23 -12.87 -2.32
N GLY A 166 -8.02 -13.90 -1.49
CA GLY A 166 -7.41 -15.16 -1.88
C GLY A 166 -5.94 -15.02 -2.26
N LEU A 167 -5.18 -14.15 -1.57
CA LEU A 167 -3.73 -14.03 -1.78
C LEU A 167 -3.04 -15.34 -1.39
N VAL A 168 -2.43 -16.02 -2.37
CA VAL A 168 -1.74 -17.31 -2.19
C VAL A 168 -0.25 -17.09 -1.98
N ARG A 169 0.34 -16.19 -2.78
CA ARG A 169 1.76 -15.86 -2.76
C ARG A 169 1.94 -14.39 -3.06
N ALA A 170 2.89 -13.76 -2.37
CA ALA A 170 3.34 -12.41 -2.68
C ALA A 170 4.86 -12.37 -2.58
N ASP A 171 5.52 -11.77 -3.57
CA ASP A 171 6.97 -11.53 -3.56
C ASP A 171 7.30 -10.11 -3.99
N GLU A 172 8.31 -9.53 -3.36
CA GLU A 172 8.88 -8.23 -3.71
C GLU A 172 10.19 -8.43 -4.49
N ARG A 173 10.28 -7.79 -5.66
CA ARG A 173 11.47 -7.74 -6.52
C ARG A 173 11.89 -6.28 -6.73
N GLU A 174 13.10 -6.09 -7.24
CA GLU A 174 13.60 -4.76 -7.59
C GLU A 174 12.68 -4.10 -8.64
N GLY A 175 11.98 -3.04 -8.25
CA GLY A 175 11.06 -2.29 -9.11
C GLY A 175 9.72 -2.97 -9.39
N ALA A 176 9.43 -4.15 -8.81
CA ALA A 176 8.24 -4.92 -9.16
C ALA A 176 7.68 -5.73 -7.99
N TRP A 177 6.35 -5.80 -7.89
CA TRP A 177 5.66 -6.68 -6.93
C TRP A 177 4.88 -7.78 -7.64
N GLU A 178 4.96 -8.99 -7.11
CA GLU A 178 4.33 -10.18 -7.69
C GLU A 178 3.26 -10.75 -6.76
N PHE A 179 2.08 -11.03 -7.29
CA PHE A 179 0.99 -11.65 -6.54
C PHE A 179 0.38 -12.85 -7.28
N GLU A 180 0.20 -13.95 -6.55
CA GLU A 180 -0.59 -15.09 -6.98
C GLU A 180 -1.92 -15.10 -6.19
N ILE A 181 -3.05 -15.14 -6.91
CA ILE A 181 -4.39 -15.07 -6.31
C ILE A 181 -5.24 -16.30 -6.66
N GLY A 182 -5.85 -16.90 -5.64
CA GLY A 182 -6.74 -18.06 -5.73
C GLY A 182 -8.24 -17.72 -5.85
N GLY A 183 -8.65 -16.47 -5.61
CA GLY A 183 -10.04 -16.00 -5.72
C GLY A 183 -10.44 -15.56 -7.13
N ILE A 184 -11.66 -15.01 -7.31
CA ILE A 184 -12.16 -14.40 -8.57
C ILE A 184 -12.03 -12.86 -8.53
N GLY A 185 -12.00 -12.24 -7.33
CA GLY A 185 -12.12 -10.79 -7.11
C GLY A 185 -10.86 -9.93 -7.23
N GLY A 186 -9.72 -10.32 -6.67
CA GLY A 186 -8.72 -9.34 -6.19
C GLY A 186 -7.86 -8.50 -7.15
N VAL A 187 -8.11 -8.39 -8.45
CA VAL A 187 -7.23 -7.58 -9.34
C VAL A 187 -7.41 -6.07 -9.12
N SER A 188 -8.65 -5.63 -8.89
CA SER A 188 -8.96 -4.20 -8.71
C SER A 188 -8.52 -3.71 -7.32
N GLU A 189 -8.58 -4.60 -6.34
CA GLU A 189 -8.30 -4.40 -4.92
C GLU A 189 -6.80 -4.43 -4.63
N ILE A 190 -6.04 -5.31 -5.30
CA ILE A 190 -4.56 -5.24 -5.33
C ILE A 190 -4.13 -3.87 -5.78
N ALA A 191 -4.70 -3.40 -6.88
CA ALA A 191 -4.19 -2.19 -7.47
C ALA A 191 -4.75 -0.92 -6.79
N LEU A 192 -5.86 -1.02 -6.03
CA LEU A 192 -6.28 -0.03 -5.03
C LEU A 192 -5.31 0.04 -3.83
N ALA A 193 -4.87 -1.10 -3.29
CA ALA A 193 -3.90 -1.16 -2.20
C ALA A 193 -2.53 -0.56 -2.61
N LEU A 194 -2.19 -0.66 -3.89
CA LEU A 194 -0.94 -0.15 -4.47
C LEU A 194 -0.98 1.34 -4.78
N ALA A 195 -2.13 1.84 -5.22
CA ALA A 195 -2.35 3.27 -5.45
C ALA A 195 -2.27 4.09 -4.14
N LEU A 196 -2.64 3.50 -3.00
CA LEU A 196 -2.59 4.16 -1.69
C LEU A 196 -1.16 4.28 -1.11
N ALA A 197 -0.13 3.68 -1.73
CA ALA A 197 1.25 3.68 -1.22
C ALA A 197 2.10 4.91 -1.65
N ASP A 198 1.53 5.79 -2.46
CA ASP A 198 1.87 7.17 -2.91
C ASP A 198 3.30 7.65 -3.23
N LEU A 199 4.43 7.04 -2.83
CA LEU A 199 5.75 7.72 -2.99
C LEU A 199 7.00 6.87 -3.33
N ALA A 200 6.88 5.54 -3.38
CA ALA A 200 7.97 4.60 -3.70
C ALA A 200 7.39 3.26 -4.19
N SER A 201 6.34 3.37 -4.99
CA SER A 201 5.59 2.23 -5.51
C SER A 201 6.38 1.54 -6.63
N PRO A 202 6.18 0.24 -6.87
CA PRO A 202 6.87 -0.47 -7.95
C PRO A 202 6.51 0.14 -9.32
N ASP A 203 7.41 0.01 -10.29
CA ASP A 203 7.12 0.37 -11.68
C ASP A 203 6.04 -0.56 -12.25
N ASP A 204 6.15 -1.86 -11.94
CA ASP A 204 5.31 -2.93 -12.47
C ASP A 204 4.69 -3.82 -11.40
N ILE A 205 3.49 -4.33 -11.70
CA ILE A 205 2.78 -5.32 -10.91
C ILE A 205 2.62 -6.57 -11.76
N TYR A 206 3.00 -7.72 -11.21
CA TYR A 206 2.82 -9.01 -11.85
C TYR A 206 1.73 -9.80 -11.15
N LEU A 207 0.74 -10.27 -11.91
CA LEU A 207 -0.41 -11.01 -11.39
C LEU A 207 -0.53 -12.38 -12.06
N GLN A 208 -0.79 -13.41 -11.26
CA GLN A 208 -1.12 -14.74 -11.76
C GLN A 208 -2.27 -15.36 -10.95
N ARG A 209 -3.14 -16.12 -11.62
CA ARG A 209 -4.14 -16.95 -10.93
C ARG A 209 -3.48 -18.22 -10.41
N GLN A 210 -3.90 -18.68 -9.25
CA GLN A 210 -3.38 -19.91 -8.67
C GLN A 210 -3.55 -21.09 -9.64
N GLY A 211 -2.45 -21.80 -9.89
CA GLY A 211 -2.43 -22.96 -10.80
C GLY A 211 -2.55 -22.61 -12.29
N ALA A 212 -2.52 -21.33 -12.68
CA ALA A 212 -2.44 -20.95 -14.08
C ALA A 212 -1.07 -21.28 -14.65
N THR A 213 -1.05 -21.85 -15.86
CA THR A 213 0.18 -22.07 -16.64
C THR A 213 0.49 -20.92 -17.58
N ASP A 214 -0.43 -19.96 -17.69
CA ASP A 214 -0.26 -18.78 -18.52
C ASP A 214 0.86 -17.88 -17.98
N PRO A 215 1.53 -17.10 -18.86
CA PRO A 215 2.45 -16.05 -18.44
C PRO A 215 1.81 -15.10 -17.43
N TRP A 216 2.63 -14.53 -16.55
CA TRP A 216 2.21 -13.50 -15.62
C TRP A 216 1.64 -12.29 -16.38
N LEU A 217 0.55 -11.73 -15.84
CA LEU A 217 0.01 -10.46 -16.29
C LEU A 217 0.88 -9.35 -15.72
N GLU A 218 1.62 -8.68 -16.58
CA GLU A 218 2.42 -7.50 -16.28
C GLU A 218 1.55 -6.24 -16.44
N MET A 219 1.49 -5.42 -15.40
CA MET A 219 0.68 -4.21 -15.35
C MET A 219 1.54 -3.03 -14.87
N PRO A 220 1.83 -2.04 -15.73
CA PRO A 220 2.53 -0.83 -15.32
C PRO A 220 1.67 -0.02 -14.35
N LEU A 221 2.18 0.21 -13.13
CA LEU A 221 1.41 0.85 -12.06
C LEU A 221 0.92 2.25 -12.45
N ALA A 222 1.77 3.05 -13.09
CA ALA A 222 1.42 4.41 -13.51
C ALA A 222 0.21 4.46 -14.45
N THR A 223 0.07 3.48 -15.34
CA THR A 223 -1.09 3.40 -16.25
C THR A 223 -2.34 3.00 -15.47
N TYR A 224 -2.21 2.09 -14.50
CA TYR A 224 -3.30 1.68 -13.65
C TYR A 224 -3.83 2.83 -12.78
N ILE A 225 -2.95 3.58 -12.11
CA ILE A 225 -3.33 4.77 -11.32
C ILE A 225 -4.08 5.77 -12.20
N THR A 226 -3.54 6.07 -13.38
CA THR A 226 -4.22 6.97 -14.34
C THR A 226 -5.61 6.47 -14.71
N HIS A 227 -5.80 5.16 -14.87
CA HIS A 227 -7.12 4.58 -15.13
C HIS A 227 -8.08 4.74 -13.95
N LEU A 228 -7.63 4.47 -12.72
CA LEU A 228 -8.43 4.68 -11.51
C LEU A 228 -8.87 6.14 -11.34
N ASP A 229 -7.99 7.10 -11.61
CA ASP A 229 -8.34 8.53 -11.59
C ASP A 229 -9.42 8.86 -12.62
N THR A 230 -9.46 8.13 -13.73
CA THR A 230 -10.52 8.29 -14.75
C THR A 230 -11.86 7.70 -14.30
N LEU A 231 -11.87 6.79 -13.31
CA LEU A 231 -13.08 6.21 -12.73
C LEU A 231 -13.63 7.03 -11.55
N SER A 232 -12.76 7.70 -10.79
CA SER A 232 -13.13 8.48 -9.61
C SER A 232 -13.68 9.87 -9.94
N VAL A 233 -13.35 10.41 -11.11
CA VAL A 233 -13.80 11.72 -11.59
C VAL A 233 -15.13 11.59 -12.36
N ASN A 234 -15.89 12.68 -12.51
CA ASN A 234 -17.08 12.80 -13.38
C ASN A 234 -16.75 12.63 -14.90
N SER A 235 -15.89 11.68 -15.25
CA SER A 235 -15.45 11.37 -16.59
C SER A 235 -16.61 10.83 -17.43
N SER A 236 -16.62 11.22 -18.69
CA SER A 236 -17.62 10.74 -19.64
C SER A 236 -17.44 9.24 -19.93
N PRO A 237 -18.51 8.51 -20.30
CA PRO A 237 -18.39 7.10 -20.67
C PRO A 237 -17.37 6.81 -21.78
N SER A 238 -17.16 7.76 -22.70
CA SER A 238 -16.15 7.64 -23.75
C SER A 238 -14.73 7.76 -23.20
N GLU A 239 -14.49 8.63 -22.22
CA GLU A 239 -13.19 8.72 -21.53
C GLU A 239 -12.89 7.45 -20.73
N GLN A 240 -13.88 6.88 -20.06
CA GLN A 240 -13.75 5.60 -19.35
C GLN A 240 -13.39 4.46 -20.31
N LEU A 241 -14.06 4.37 -21.46
CA LEU A 241 -13.76 3.38 -22.50
C LEU A 241 -12.33 3.53 -23.04
N ILE A 242 -11.88 4.76 -23.33
CA ILE A 242 -10.51 5.00 -23.77
C ILE A 242 -9.51 4.68 -22.66
N GLY A 243 -9.80 5.06 -21.41
CA GLY A 243 -8.95 4.75 -20.27
C GLY A 243 -8.73 3.25 -20.11
N LEU A 244 -9.81 2.47 -20.21
CA LEU A 244 -9.73 1.00 -20.18
C LEU A 244 -8.92 0.43 -21.35
N LEU A 245 -9.12 0.96 -22.56
CA LEU A 245 -8.38 0.49 -23.74
C LEU A 245 -6.88 0.79 -23.61
N LYS A 246 -6.51 1.97 -23.09
CA LYS A 246 -5.12 2.32 -22.78
C LYS A 246 -4.53 1.41 -21.72
N LEU A 247 -5.26 1.12 -20.64
CA LEU A 247 -4.82 0.18 -19.62
C LEU A 247 -4.55 -1.20 -20.22
N ARG A 248 -5.50 -1.75 -20.98
CA ARG A 248 -5.34 -3.05 -21.66
C ARG A 248 -4.20 -3.05 -22.69
N ALA A 249 -3.93 -1.92 -23.34
CA ALA A 249 -2.80 -1.80 -24.27
C ALA A 249 -1.44 -1.78 -23.56
N SER A 250 -1.37 -1.18 -22.37
CA SER A 250 -0.15 -1.15 -21.56
C SER A 250 0.11 -2.48 -20.82
N CYS A 251 -0.94 -3.20 -20.42
CA CYS A 251 -0.79 -4.50 -19.78
C CYS A 251 -0.32 -5.57 -20.77
N ARG A 252 0.50 -6.51 -20.29
CA ARG A 252 1.07 -7.60 -21.11
C ARG A 252 0.85 -8.96 -20.49
N LEU A 253 0.64 -9.96 -21.33
CA LEU A 253 0.66 -11.36 -20.95
C LEU A 253 1.83 -12.02 -21.68
N GLY A 254 2.98 -12.10 -20.99
CA GLY A 254 4.27 -12.39 -21.62
C GLY A 254 4.68 -11.29 -22.60
N SER A 255 4.96 -11.64 -23.86
CA SER A 255 5.41 -10.66 -24.87
C SER A 255 4.27 -9.97 -25.64
N LYS A 256 3.01 -10.24 -25.29
CA LYS A 256 1.85 -9.75 -26.04
C LYS A 256 1.06 -8.74 -25.21
N PRO A 257 0.64 -7.60 -25.79
CA PRO A 257 -0.35 -6.73 -25.16
C PRO A 257 -1.64 -7.48 -24.85
N LEU A 258 -2.31 -7.10 -23.76
CA LEU A 258 -3.61 -7.67 -23.39
C LEU A 258 -4.73 -7.20 -24.34
N VAL A 259 -4.56 -6.03 -24.96
CA VAL A 259 -5.49 -5.51 -25.98
C VAL A 259 -5.46 -6.37 -27.24
N GLY A 260 -6.64 -6.76 -27.72
CA GLY A 260 -6.82 -7.50 -28.96
C GLY A 260 -7.67 -6.76 -30.00
N SER A 261 -7.79 -7.34 -31.19
CA SER A 261 -8.62 -6.79 -32.27
C SER A 261 -10.09 -6.63 -31.88
N ASP A 262 -10.61 -7.50 -31.02
CA ASP A 262 -11.99 -7.42 -30.55
C ASP A 262 -12.22 -6.22 -29.62
N ASP A 263 -11.24 -5.86 -28.79
CA ASP A 263 -11.29 -4.63 -27.98
C ASP A 263 -11.40 -3.39 -28.86
N PHE A 264 -10.60 -3.33 -29.95
CA PHE A 264 -10.68 -2.24 -30.93
C PHE A 264 -12.01 -2.23 -31.68
N ARG A 265 -12.48 -3.38 -32.16
CA ARG A 265 -13.78 -3.49 -32.85
C ARG A 265 -14.92 -3.01 -31.97
N TYR A 266 -14.91 -3.38 -30.69
CA TYR A 266 -15.89 -2.91 -29.72
C TYR A 266 -15.86 -1.40 -29.56
N ALA A 267 -14.69 -0.83 -29.28
CA ALA A 267 -14.54 0.61 -29.06
C ALA A 267 -14.94 1.42 -30.31
N ILE A 268 -14.56 0.95 -31.49
CA ILE A 268 -14.94 1.52 -32.79
C ILE A 268 -16.44 1.39 -33.04
N GLY A 269 -17.03 0.25 -32.68
CA GLY A 269 -18.47 0.00 -32.76
C GLY A 269 -19.26 1.04 -31.96
N VAL A 270 -18.94 1.18 -30.68
CA VAL A 270 -19.61 2.13 -29.78
C VAL A 270 -19.42 3.56 -30.30
N LEU A 271 -18.18 4.04 -30.42
CA LEU A 271 -17.91 5.44 -30.80
C LEU A 271 -18.39 5.75 -32.22
N GLY A 272 -18.25 4.81 -33.14
CA GLY A 272 -18.64 4.96 -34.54
C GLY A 272 -20.15 5.13 -34.70
N LEU A 273 -20.97 4.42 -33.93
CA LEU A 273 -22.42 4.59 -33.94
C LEU A 273 -22.84 6.00 -33.52
N PHE A 274 -22.19 6.58 -32.50
CA PHE A 274 -22.44 7.97 -32.11
C PHE A 274 -22.08 8.95 -33.23
N ILE A 275 -20.91 8.79 -33.85
CA ILE A 275 -20.45 9.65 -34.96
C ILE A 275 -21.41 9.57 -36.17
N LEU A 276 -21.85 8.37 -36.54
CA LEU A 276 -22.78 8.17 -37.65
C LEU A 276 -24.18 8.73 -37.36
N ASN A 277 -24.52 8.90 -36.07
CA ASN A 277 -25.73 9.59 -35.62
C ASN A 277 -25.50 11.10 -35.35
N SER A 278 -24.47 11.68 -35.97
CA SER A 278 -24.12 13.10 -35.93
C SER A 278 -23.59 13.64 -34.59
N ASP A 279 -23.16 12.77 -33.66
CA ASP A 279 -22.43 13.22 -32.47
C ASP A 279 -20.94 13.42 -32.78
N VAL A 280 -20.58 14.65 -33.14
CA VAL A 280 -19.20 15.03 -33.49
C VAL A 280 -18.25 15.04 -32.30
N SER A 281 -18.75 15.03 -31.05
CA SER A 281 -17.91 15.01 -29.86
C SER A 281 -17.07 13.73 -29.76
N MET A 282 -17.54 12.64 -30.39
CA MET A 282 -16.88 11.33 -30.42
C MET A 282 -15.73 11.22 -31.42
N ILE A 283 -15.51 12.24 -32.27
CA ILE A 283 -14.40 12.25 -33.24
C ILE A 283 -13.04 12.28 -32.53
N ARG A 284 -12.90 13.01 -31.42
CA ARG A 284 -11.64 13.03 -30.65
C ARG A 284 -11.35 11.66 -30.01
N PRO A 285 -12.30 11.03 -29.28
CA PRO A 285 -12.13 9.66 -28.79
C PRO A 285 -11.77 8.64 -29.87
N ILE A 286 -12.46 8.61 -31.02
CA ILE A 286 -12.18 7.59 -32.04
C ILE A 286 -10.79 7.74 -32.66
N ARG A 287 -10.24 8.95 -32.71
CA ARG A 287 -8.84 9.18 -33.14
C ARG A 287 -7.82 8.68 -32.13
N GLN A 288 -8.16 8.67 -30.84
CA GLN A 288 -7.30 8.05 -29.82
C GLN A 288 -7.31 6.52 -29.98
N VAL A 289 -8.45 5.92 -30.30
CA VAL A 289 -8.53 4.50 -30.67
C VAL A 289 -7.70 4.21 -31.92
N GLU A 290 -7.73 5.10 -32.92
CA GLU A 290 -6.92 4.95 -34.14
C GLU A 290 -5.41 4.93 -33.85
N ALA A 291 -4.94 5.80 -32.94
CA ALA A 291 -3.54 5.82 -32.55
C ALA A 291 -3.13 4.51 -31.86
N LEU A 292 -3.92 4.05 -30.90
CA LEU A 292 -3.69 2.77 -30.18
C LEU A 292 -3.74 1.57 -31.13
N ALA A 293 -4.67 1.55 -32.08
CA ALA A 293 -4.77 0.49 -33.08
C ALA A 293 -3.55 0.45 -34.01
N ARG A 294 -3.00 1.61 -34.40
CA ARG A 294 -1.75 1.66 -35.18
C ARG A 294 -0.56 1.14 -34.39
N GLU A 295 -0.44 1.52 -33.12
CA GLU A 295 0.62 1.04 -32.24
C GLU A 295 0.55 -0.48 -32.04
N ALA A 296 -0.67 -1.02 -31.95
CA ALA A 296 -0.91 -2.47 -31.88
C ALA A 296 -0.80 -3.20 -33.24
N GLY A 297 -0.64 -2.48 -34.35
CA GLY A 297 -0.57 -3.06 -35.69
C GLY A 297 -1.91 -3.53 -36.28
N ASP A 298 -3.05 -3.15 -35.70
CA ASP A 298 -4.38 -3.51 -36.19
C ASP A 298 -4.82 -2.60 -37.35
N LEU A 299 -4.37 -2.95 -38.56
CA LEU A 299 -4.67 -2.19 -39.77
C LEU A 299 -6.16 -2.21 -40.14
N ASP A 300 -6.90 -3.23 -39.74
CA ASP A 300 -8.32 -3.36 -40.08
C ASP A 300 -9.18 -2.46 -39.21
N ALA A 301 -8.84 -2.32 -37.93
CA ALA A 301 -9.39 -1.29 -37.04
C ALA A 301 -9.16 0.12 -37.60
N VAL A 302 -7.94 0.44 -38.06
CA VAL A 302 -7.60 1.74 -38.66
C VAL A 302 -8.43 2.02 -39.91
N LYS A 303 -8.57 1.04 -40.82
CA LYS A 303 -9.40 1.16 -42.03
C LYS A 303 -10.87 1.41 -41.67
N LEU A 304 -11.40 0.72 -40.65
CA LEU A 304 -12.79 0.86 -40.22
C LEU A 304 -13.05 2.26 -39.66
N ILE A 305 -12.15 2.80 -38.83
CA ILE A 305 -12.24 4.17 -38.31
C ILE A 305 -12.25 5.18 -39.45
N HIS A 306 -11.35 5.04 -40.43
CA HIS A 306 -11.31 5.93 -41.57
C HIS A 306 -12.63 5.89 -42.37
N LYS A 307 -13.19 4.70 -42.58
CA LYS A 307 -14.50 4.53 -43.24
C LYS A 307 -15.61 5.26 -42.48
N ILE A 308 -15.66 5.17 -41.14
CA ILE A 308 -16.63 5.90 -40.30
C ILE A 308 -16.47 7.41 -40.45
N LEU A 309 -15.24 7.93 -40.39
CA LEU A 309 -14.96 9.36 -40.50
C LEU A 309 -15.23 9.93 -41.90
N LEU A 310 -15.06 9.13 -42.95
CA LEU A 310 -15.45 9.52 -44.31
C LEU A 310 -16.98 9.56 -44.43
N GLN A 311 -17.66 8.54 -43.90
CA GLN A 311 -19.10 8.41 -44.00
C GLN A 311 -19.86 9.47 -43.19
N SER A 312 -19.28 9.98 -42.10
CA SER A 312 -19.87 11.10 -41.36
C SER A 312 -19.82 12.42 -42.15
N ARG A 313 -18.94 12.53 -43.16
CA ARG A 313 -18.82 13.70 -44.04
C ARG A 313 -19.64 13.55 -45.31
N ALA A 314 -19.54 12.40 -45.97
CA ALA A 314 -20.27 12.08 -47.19
C ALA A 314 -21.65 11.54 -46.81
N LYS A 315 -22.70 12.34 -46.93
CA LYS A 315 -24.09 12.01 -46.52
C LYS A 315 -24.77 10.90 -47.37
N ASP A 316 -24.06 9.84 -47.73
CA ASP A 316 -24.62 8.65 -48.38
C ASP A 316 -25.38 7.80 -47.33
N ARG A 317 -26.70 7.77 -47.44
CA ARG A 317 -27.57 7.07 -46.49
C ARG A 317 -27.42 5.56 -46.55
N HIS A 318 -27.20 4.98 -47.73
CA HIS A 318 -27.14 3.53 -47.89
C HIS A 318 -25.83 2.96 -47.33
N ALA A 319 -24.70 3.61 -47.65
CA ALA A 319 -23.40 3.24 -47.09
C ALA A 319 -23.34 3.44 -45.57
N SER A 320 -23.96 4.52 -45.05
CA SER A 320 -24.08 4.76 -43.60
C SER A 320 -24.89 3.67 -42.90
N GLN A 321 -26.07 3.30 -43.44
CA GLN A 321 -26.90 2.25 -42.85
C GLN A 321 -26.19 0.89 -42.81
N LYS A 322 -25.51 0.51 -43.89
CA LYS A 322 -24.74 -0.74 -43.93
C LYS A 322 -23.63 -0.76 -42.87
N LEU A 323 -22.94 0.38 -42.69
CA LEU A 323 -21.89 0.51 -41.69
C LEU A 323 -22.47 0.47 -40.27
N GLN A 324 -23.58 1.16 -40.01
CA GLN A 324 -24.26 1.09 -38.71
C GLN A 324 -24.68 -0.35 -38.34
N ASN A 325 -25.17 -1.13 -39.30
CA ASN A 325 -25.52 -2.54 -39.05
C ASN A 325 -24.29 -3.36 -38.63
N GLN A 326 -23.17 -3.21 -39.36
CA GLN A 326 -21.90 -3.87 -39.03
C GLN A 326 -21.38 -3.47 -37.63
N LEU A 327 -21.47 -2.19 -37.26
CA LEU A 327 -21.04 -1.73 -35.93
C LEU A 327 -21.96 -2.23 -34.81
N ASN A 328 -23.27 -2.29 -35.06
CA ASN A 328 -24.20 -2.87 -34.10
C ASN A 328 -23.94 -4.37 -33.87
N GLU A 329 -23.56 -5.13 -34.91
CA GLU A 329 -23.15 -6.53 -34.77
C GLU A 329 -21.93 -6.66 -33.85
N TYR A 330 -20.89 -5.84 -34.04
CA TYR A 330 -19.71 -5.85 -33.16
C TYR A 330 -20.03 -5.51 -31.70
N VAL A 331 -20.92 -4.54 -31.46
CA VAL A 331 -21.34 -4.20 -30.09
C VAL A 331 -22.16 -5.35 -29.47
N ARG A 332 -22.99 -6.04 -30.27
CA ARG A 332 -23.85 -7.14 -29.82
C ARG A 332 -23.07 -8.42 -29.52
N GLU A 333 -22.15 -8.80 -30.39
CA GLU A 333 -21.35 -10.03 -30.26
C GLU A 333 -20.40 -9.98 -29.05
N LEU A 334 -19.93 -8.79 -28.67
CA LEU A 334 -18.89 -8.63 -27.64
C LEU A 334 -19.45 -8.36 -26.23
N GLY A 335 -20.76 -8.13 -26.07
CA GLY A 335 -21.50 -8.35 -24.81
C GLY A 335 -21.02 -7.63 -23.55
N MET A 336 -20.20 -6.59 -23.64
CA MET A 336 -19.68 -5.87 -22.47
C MET A 336 -20.74 -4.93 -21.86
N ASN A 337 -20.91 -4.99 -20.54
CA ASN A 337 -21.77 -4.06 -19.80
C ASN A 337 -21.15 -2.65 -19.82
N LEU A 338 -21.88 -1.66 -20.35
CA LEU A 338 -21.55 -0.24 -20.21
C LEU A 338 -22.65 0.51 -19.43
N PRO A 339 -22.29 1.61 -18.73
CA PRO A 339 -23.27 2.51 -18.13
C PRO A 339 -24.12 3.18 -19.23
N GLU A 340 -25.44 3.17 -19.05
CA GLU A 340 -26.39 3.68 -20.03
C GLU A 340 -26.28 5.22 -20.19
N SER A 341 -26.25 5.70 -21.44
CA SER A 341 -26.33 7.12 -21.76
C SER A 341 -27.76 7.49 -22.19
N PRO A 342 -28.37 8.56 -21.66
CA PRO A 342 -29.73 8.98 -22.01
C PRO A 342 -29.88 9.51 -23.45
N ARG A 343 -28.77 9.69 -24.19
CA ARG A 343 -28.77 10.31 -25.53
C ARG A 343 -28.79 9.30 -26.68
N VAL A 344 -28.41 8.04 -26.47
CA VAL A 344 -28.39 7.02 -27.53
C VAL A 344 -28.89 5.69 -26.98
N LYS A 345 -30.03 5.24 -27.52
CA LYS A 345 -30.50 3.88 -27.32
C LYS A 345 -29.75 2.96 -28.27
N ILE A 346 -28.73 2.27 -27.76
CA ILE A 346 -28.12 1.13 -28.44
C ILE A 346 -29.19 0.04 -28.54
N ARG A 347 -29.60 -0.34 -29.76
CA ARG A 347 -30.53 -1.47 -29.94
C ARG A 347 -29.75 -2.77 -29.75
N ARG A 348 -30.00 -3.43 -28.62
CA ARG A 348 -29.53 -4.79 -28.35
C ARG A 348 -30.23 -5.82 -29.22
#